data_AF-A0A923TU50-F1
#
_entry.id   AF-A0A923TU50-F1
#
_cell.length_a   1.000
_cell.length_b   1.000
_cell.length_c   1.000
_cell.angle_alpha   90.00
_cell.angle_beta   90.00
_cell.angle_gamma   90.00
#
_symmetry.space_group_name_H-M   'P 1'
#
loop_
_entity.id
_entity.type
_entity.pdbx_description
1 polymer ?
#
loop_
_entity_poly.entity_id
_entity_poly.type
_entity_poly.pdbx_seq_one_letter_code
_entity_poly.pdbx_strand_id
1 'polypeptide(L)'
;PTKQVVLEDLIKRELGIQEAKRLKIENDPEVQDELNSVLYQALLRKQLAKDLDKVQITDTDAKAWYNKYPEVRTSHIFIAVPLGAPKEDEAAALKRIKEIKDRELSSGRSFAEVAQKFSEGIAAPMGGDIDYQTKAQLDSNYYDSALALKTPGKVSGIVRSAFGYHIIKLTAIRPWNEVEPAVIKQVMFGERKQDAFERYMKGLRAKAQVQVKNDLVR
;
A
#
# COMPACT_ATOMS: atom_id res chain seq x y z
N PRO A 1 6.60 28.40 -27.62
CA PRO A 1 5.46 28.89 -28.44
C PRO A 1 5.47 30.43 -28.50
N THR A 2 5.04 31.04 -29.60
CA THR A 2 4.93 32.50 -29.70
C THR A 2 3.66 32.99 -28.97
N LYS A 3 3.60 34.28 -28.59
CA LYS A 3 2.40 34.87 -27.97
C LYS A 3 1.14 34.69 -28.82
N GLN A 4 1.30 34.78 -30.14
CA GLN A 4 0.21 34.62 -31.09
C GLN A 4 -0.34 33.18 -31.09
N VAL A 5 0.52 32.17 -31.02
CA VAL A 5 0.08 30.75 -30.91
C VAL A 5 -0.70 30.52 -29.61
N VAL A 6 -0.22 31.05 -28.48
CA VAL A 6 -0.93 30.91 -27.19
C VAL A 6 -2.29 31.60 -27.23
N LEU A 7 -2.39 32.78 -27.85
CA LEU A 7 -3.67 33.49 -28.02
C LEU A 7 -4.66 32.68 -28.84
N GLU A 8 -4.23 32.13 -29.98
CA GLU A 8 -5.07 31.28 -30.83
C GLU A 8 -5.59 30.04 -30.09
N ASP A 9 -4.75 29.39 -29.27
CA ASP A 9 -5.16 28.23 -28.48
C ASP A 9 -6.21 28.60 -27.41
N LEU A 10 -6.06 29.77 -26.78
CA LEU A 10 -7.05 30.28 -25.82
C LEU A 10 -8.40 30.60 -26.49
N ILE A 11 -8.36 31.20 -27.70
CA ILE A 11 -9.57 31.47 -28.48
C ILE A 11 -10.28 30.15 -28.83
N LYS A 12 -9.55 29.17 -29.36
CA LYS A 12 -10.11 27.85 -29.70
C LYS A 12 -10.74 27.17 -28.49
N ARG A 13 -10.06 27.22 -27.34
CA ARG A 13 -10.58 26.66 -26.08
C ARG A 13 -11.89 27.34 -25.67
N GLU A 14 -11.94 28.67 -25.73
CA GLU A 14 -13.14 29.43 -25.35
C GLU A 14 -14.32 29.13 -26.30
N LEU A 15 -14.08 29.10 -27.61
CA LEU A 15 -15.10 28.71 -28.59
C LEU A 15 -15.65 27.30 -28.32
N GLY A 16 -14.78 26.35 -28.00
CA GLY A 16 -15.19 24.99 -27.63
C GLY A 16 -16.04 24.93 -26.36
N ILE A 17 -15.72 25.72 -25.34
CA ILE A 17 -16.51 25.81 -24.10
C ILE A 17 -17.89 26.42 -24.37
N GLN A 18 -17.96 27.46 -25.20
CA GLN A 18 -19.24 28.08 -25.57
C GLN A 18 -20.15 27.10 -26.31
N GLU A 19 -19.58 26.33 -27.25
CA GLU A 19 -20.33 25.30 -27.96
C GLU A 19 -20.79 24.18 -27.03
N ALA A 20 -19.94 23.73 -26.10
CA ALA A 20 -20.32 22.73 -25.11
C ALA A 20 -21.54 23.16 -24.26
N LYS A 21 -21.56 24.43 -23.81
CA LYS A 21 -22.70 25.02 -23.09
C LYS A 21 -23.95 25.14 -23.97
N ARG A 22 -23.79 25.54 -25.24
CA ARG A 22 -24.90 25.61 -26.20
C ARG A 22 -25.56 24.24 -26.40
N LEU A 23 -24.73 23.20 -26.48
CA LEU A 23 -25.14 21.80 -26.61
C LEU A 23 -25.60 21.19 -25.28
N LYS A 24 -25.44 21.89 -24.16
CA LYS A 24 -25.77 21.43 -22.80
C LYS A 24 -25.05 20.13 -22.42
N ILE A 25 -23.83 19.94 -22.92
CA ILE A 25 -22.99 18.77 -22.65
C ILE A 25 -22.73 18.63 -21.15
N GLU A 26 -22.72 19.74 -20.41
CA GLU A 26 -22.60 19.73 -18.96
C GLU A 26 -23.75 19.00 -18.24
N ASN A 27 -24.91 18.77 -18.86
CA ASN A 27 -25.99 18.01 -18.23
C ASN A 27 -25.90 16.50 -18.49
N ASP A 28 -24.97 16.08 -19.34
CA ASP A 28 -24.72 14.68 -19.58
C ASP A 28 -24.21 14.00 -18.28
N PRO A 29 -24.76 12.85 -17.87
CA PRO A 29 -24.36 12.17 -16.64
C PRO A 29 -22.87 11.80 -16.58
N GLU A 30 -22.27 11.37 -17.70
CA GLU A 30 -20.85 10.99 -17.74
C GLU A 30 -19.98 12.24 -17.59
N VAL A 31 -20.38 13.34 -18.23
CA VAL A 31 -19.70 14.63 -18.09
C VAL A 31 -19.82 15.19 -16.68
N GLN A 32 -20.98 15.06 -16.04
CA GLN A 32 -21.17 15.45 -14.64
C GLN A 32 -20.26 14.66 -13.69
N ASP A 33 -20.11 13.35 -13.91
CA ASP A 33 -19.22 12.53 -13.10
C ASP A 33 -17.75 12.95 -13.28
N GLU A 34 -17.32 13.24 -14.52
CA GLU A 34 -15.98 13.77 -14.79
C GLU A 34 -15.75 15.13 -14.12
N LEU A 35 -16.72 16.06 -14.23
CA LEU A 35 -16.65 17.37 -13.57
C LEU A 35 -16.57 17.23 -12.05
N ASN A 36 -17.34 16.33 -11.45
CA ASN A 36 -17.31 16.04 -10.02
C ASN A 36 -15.97 15.42 -9.59
N SER A 37 -15.40 14.53 -10.40
CA SER A 37 -14.07 13.97 -10.18
C SER A 37 -13.00 15.06 -10.16
N VAL A 38 -13.01 15.97 -11.14
CA VAL A 38 -12.08 17.13 -11.19
C VAL A 38 -12.29 18.05 -9.99
N LEU A 39 -13.52 18.34 -9.61
CA LEU A 39 -13.85 19.17 -8.44
C LEU A 39 -13.34 18.54 -7.15
N TYR A 40 -13.55 17.24 -6.97
CA TYR A 40 -13.05 16.48 -5.82
C TYR A 40 -11.52 16.51 -5.74
N GLN A 41 -10.82 16.27 -6.84
CA GLN A 41 -9.35 16.36 -6.88
C GLN A 41 -8.85 17.78 -6.59
N ALA A 42 -9.52 18.81 -7.11
CA ALA A 42 -9.21 20.21 -6.83
C ALA A 42 -9.40 20.55 -5.35
N LEU A 43 -10.45 20.02 -4.71
CA LEU A 43 -10.68 20.13 -3.28
C LEU A 43 -9.52 19.51 -2.50
N LEU A 44 -9.16 18.25 -2.79
CA LEU A 44 -8.07 17.57 -2.10
C LEU A 44 -6.76 18.34 -2.23
N ARG A 45 -6.39 18.75 -3.44
CA ARG A 45 -5.18 19.55 -3.68
C ARG A 45 -5.17 20.82 -2.84
N LYS A 46 -6.28 21.59 -2.84
CA LYS A 46 -6.37 22.87 -2.13
C LYS A 46 -6.38 22.72 -0.61
N GLN A 47 -7.05 21.69 -0.09
CA GLN A 47 -7.20 21.50 1.35
C GLN A 47 -5.96 20.83 1.97
N LEU A 48 -5.37 19.85 1.27
CA LEU A 48 -4.19 19.14 1.77
C LEU A 48 -2.89 19.94 1.59
N ALA A 49 -2.81 20.86 0.61
CA ALA A 49 -1.63 21.71 0.44
C ALA A 49 -1.23 22.45 1.72
N LYS A 50 -2.19 22.97 2.48
CA LYS A 50 -1.93 23.70 3.74
C LYS A 50 -1.20 22.86 4.79
N ASP A 51 -1.48 21.56 4.83
CA ASP A 51 -0.86 20.61 5.76
C ASP A 51 0.51 20.15 5.22
N LEU A 52 0.63 19.98 3.91
CA LEU A 52 1.83 19.43 3.26
C LEU A 52 2.93 20.46 3.01
N ASP A 53 2.60 21.72 2.75
CA ASP A 53 3.59 22.79 2.51
C ASP A 53 4.47 23.06 3.74
N LYS A 54 3.97 22.72 4.93
CA LYS A 54 4.70 22.85 6.21
C LYS A 54 5.60 21.65 6.50
N VAL A 55 5.50 20.58 5.73
CA VAL A 55 6.26 19.36 5.97
C VAL A 55 7.67 19.55 5.43
N GLN A 56 8.61 19.78 6.35
CA GLN A 56 10.04 19.64 6.07
C GLN A 56 10.53 18.33 6.68
N ILE A 57 11.08 17.44 5.83
CA ILE A 57 11.65 16.17 6.26
C ILE A 57 13.16 16.25 6.07
N THR A 58 13.88 16.32 7.17
CA THR A 58 15.34 16.39 7.17
C THR A 58 15.97 15.00 7.00
N ASP A 59 17.27 14.93 6.72
CA ASP A 59 17.99 13.64 6.72
C ASP A 59 18.00 13.00 8.11
N THR A 60 17.96 13.81 9.16
CA THR A 60 17.87 13.33 10.55
C THR A 60 16.53 12.67 10.80
N ASP A 61 15.43 13.27 10.33
CA ASP A 61 14.09 12.67 10.41
C ASP A 61 14.02 11.36 9.62
N ALA A 62 14.58 11.35 8.41
CA ALA A 62 14.64 10.16 7.56
C ALA A 62 15.42 9.02 8.23
N LYS A 63 16.59 9.31 8.81
CA LYS A 63 17.39 8.32 9.54
C LYS A 63 16.66 7.80 10.77
N ALA A 64 16.02 8.68 11.55
CA ALA A 64 15.27 8.28 12.74
C ALA A 64 14.07 7.39 12.38
N TRP A 65 13.34 7.75 11.33
CA TRP A 65 12.24 6.94 10.81
C TRP A 65 12.75 5.57 10.31
N TYR A 66 13.85 5.55 9.55
CA TYR A 66 14.41 4.32 8.99
C TYR A 66 14.94 3.37 10.08
N ASN A 67 15.55 3.90 11.14
CA ASN A 67 15.98 3.08 12.27
C ASN A 67 14.81 2.35 12.95
N LYS A 68 13.60 2.92 12.88
CA LYS A 68 12.38 2.30 13.41
C LYS A 68 11.72 1.37 12.39
N TYR A 69 11.76 1.74 11.12
CA TYR A 69 11.10 1.01 10.03
C TYR A 69 12.08 0.76 8.87
N PRO A 70 13.12 -0.07 9.07
CA PRO A 70 14.11 -0.32 8.04
C PRO A 70 13.51 -1.17 6.91
N GLU A 71 14.17 -1.20 5.77
CA GLU A 71 13.86 -2.20 4.75
C GLU A 71 14.31 -3.57 5.23
N VAL A 72 13.40 -4.53 5.13
CA VAL A 72 13.64 -5.91 5.53
C VAL A 72 13.67 -6.78 4.29
N ARG A 73 14.67 -7.64 4.19
CA ARG A 73 14.66 -8.76 3.25
C ARG A 73 14.09 -9.95 3.97
N THR A 74 13.14 -10.62 3.34
CA THR A 74 12.51 -11.80 3.93
C THR A 74 12.35 -12.92 2.91
N SER A 75 12.32 -14.15 3.41
CA SER A 75 11.75 -15.28 2.69
C SER A 75 10.46 -15.71 3.38
N HIS A 76 9.45 -16.14 2.63
CA HIS A 76 8.19 -16.63 3.21
C HIS A 76 7.67 -17.93 2.61
N ILE A 77 6.96 -18.68 3.46
CA ILE A 77 6.07 -19.77 3.06
C ILE A 77 4.65 -19.22 3.18
N PHE A 78 3.89 -19.23 2.09
CA PHE A 78 2.57 -18.64 2.00
C PHE A 78 1.53 -19.71 1.64
N ILE A 79 0.40 -19.71 2.34
CA ILE A 79 -0.81 -20.45 1.98
C ILE A 79 -1.94 -19.45 1.78
N ALA A 80 -2.56 -19.47 0.59
CA ALA A 80 -3.56 -18.50 0.20
C ALA A 80 -4.90 -18.76 0.88
N VAL A 81 -5.44 -17.72 1.51
CA VAL A 81 -6.81 -17.67 2.03
C VAL A 81 -7.17 -16.20 2.24
N PRO A 82 -7.86 -15.53 1.30
CA PRO A 82 -8.17 -14.12 1.45
C PRO A 82 -9.09 -13.86 2.66
N LEU A 83 -9.17 -12.61 3.10
CA LEU A 83 -10.18 -12.21 4.08
C LEU A 83 -11.59 -12.46 3.51
N GLY A 84 -12.49 -13.00 4.33
CA GLY A 84 -13.86 -13.32 3.92
C GLY A 84 -14.04 -14.67 3.22
N ALA A 85 -12.98 -15.49 3.11
CA ALA A 85 -13.12 -16.88 2.66
C ALA A 85 -14.03 -17.69 3.59
N PRO A 86 -14.66 -18.78 3.08
CA PRO A 86 -15.41 -19.72 3.92
C PRO A 86 -14.60 -20.21 5.12
N LYS A 87 -15.27 -20.42 6.26
CA LYS A 87 -14.61 -20.85 7.50
C LYS A 87 -13.91 -22.20 7.34
N GLU A 88 -14.45 -23.09 6.52
CA GLU A 88 -13.81 -24.37 6.23
C GLU A 88 -12.46 -24.16 5.51
N ASP A 89 -12.40 -23.24 4.55
CA ASP A 89 -11.17 -22.93 3.79
C ASP A 89 -10.12 -22.28 4.69
N GLU A 90 -10.52 -21.37 5.57
CA GLU A 90 -9.61 -20.76 6.55
C GLU A 90 -9.04 -21.80 7.52
N ALA A 91 -9.88 -22.71 8.02
CA ALA A 91 -9.43 -23.80 8.88
C ALA A 91 -8.48 -24.76 8.16
N ALA A 92 -8.76 -25.08 6.89
CA ALA A 92 -7.90 -25.93 6.06
C ALA A 92 -6.54 -25.28 5.79
N ALA A 93 -6.51 -23.99 5.43
CA ALA A 93 -5.29 -23.24 5.20
C ALA A 93 -4.42 -23.13 6.47
N LEU A 94 -5.05 -22.84 7.63
CA LEU A 94 -4.36 -22.79 8.92
C LEU A 94 -3.78 -24.16 9.29
N LYS A 95 -4.54 -25.23 9.09
CA LYS A 95 -4.05 -26.60 9.33
C LYS A 95 -2.84 -26.91 8.45
N ARG A 96 -2.90 -26.59 7.15
CA ARG A 96 -1.82 -26.85 6.20
C ARG A 96 -0.54 -26.11 6.58
N ILE A 97 -0.62 -24.81 6.89
CA ILE A 97 0.58 -24.05 7.25
C ILE A 97 1.16 -24.49 8.60
N LYS A 98 0.32 -24.94 9.53
CA LYS A 98 0.76 -25.54 10.79
C LYS A 98 1.52 -26.84 10.56
N GLU A 99 1.02 -27.72 9.69
CA GLU A 99 1.70 -28.96 9.33
C GLU A 99 3.07 -28.69 8.67
N ILE A 100 3.15 -27.71 7.77
CA ILE A 100 4.42 -27.29 7.16
C ILE A 100 5.40 -26.79 8.24
N LYS A 101 4.93 -25.96 9.18
CA LYS A 101 5.76 -25.46 10.28
C LYS A 101 6.28 -26.59 11.17
N ASP A 102 5.39 -27.45 11.64
CA ASP A 102 5.69 -28.42 12.69
C ASP A 102 6.47 -29.62 12.15
N ARG A 103 6.24 -30.03 10.88
CA ARG A 103 6.89 -31.21 10.28
C ARG A 103 8.06 -30.84 9.39
N GLU A 104 7.86 -29.94 8.44
CA GLU A 104 8.83 -29.72 7.37
C GLU A 104 10.01 -28.87 7.86
N LEU A 105 9.73 -27.76 8.56
CA LEU A 105 10.80 -26.92 9.12
C LEU A 105 11.53 -27.56 10.30
N SER A 106 10.87 -28.47 11.04
CA SER A 106 11.50 -29.23 12.14
C SER A 106 12.35 -30.41 11.64
N SER A 107 12.18 -30.84 10.39
CA SER A 107 12.87 -32.02 9.83
C SER A 107 14.32 -31.77 9.39
N GLY A 108 14.84 -30.56 9.59
CA GLY A 108 16.20 -30.17 9.18
C GLY A 108 16.33 -29.73 7.71
N ARG A 109 15.24 -29.73 6.93
CA ARG A 109 15.22 -29.11 5.60
C ARG A 109 15.46 -27.60 5.69
N SER A 110 16.10 -27.03 4.68
CA SER A 110 16.26 -25.59 4.60
C SER A 110 14.90 -24.90 4.35
N PHE A 111 14.78 -23.67 4.82
CA PHE A 111 13.57 -22.87 4.59
C PHE A 111 13.24 -22.72 3.10
N ALA A 112 14.26 -22.57 2.25
CA ALA A 112 14.10 -22.42 0.81
C ALA A 112 13.50 -23.67 0.16
N GLU A 113 13.96 -24.86 0.53
CA GLU A 113 13.39 -26.13 0.03
C GLU A 113 11.92 -26.29 0.44
N VAL A 114 11.59 -25.95 1.69
CA VAL A 114 10.21 -26.00 2.18
C VAL A 114 9.34 -24.98 1.44
N ALA A 115 9.82 -23.76 1.22
CA ALA A 115 9.12 -22.75 0.45
C ALA A 115 8.89 -23.20 -0.99
N GLN A 116 9.91 -23.68 -1.69
CA GLN A 116 9.80 -24.20 -3.07
C GLN A 116 8.77 -25.31 -3.21
N LYS A 117 8.67 -26.19 -2.21
CA LYS A 117 7.81 -27.36 -2.27
C LYS A 117 6.35 -27.08 -1.85
N PHE A 118 6.15 -26.20 -0.87
CA PHE A 118 4.85 -26.08 -0.19
C PHE A 118 4.21 -24.69 -0.24
N SER A 119 4.98 -23.65 -0.55
CA SER A 119 4.46 -22.28 -0.65
C SER A 119 3.67 -22.10 -1.94
N GLU A 120 2.58 -21.35 -1.85
CA GLU A 120 1.69 -21.01 -2.97
C GLU A 120 1.98 -19.60 -3.52
N GLY A 121 2.98 -18.91 -2.96
CA GLY A 121 3.37 -17.56 -3.37
C GLY A 121 4.23 -17.54 -4.63
N ILE A 122 4.22 -16.40 -5.34
CA ILE A 122 5.02 -16.17 -6.56
C ILE A 122 6.53 -16.37 -6.30
N ALA A 123 6.99 -16.09 -5.08
CA ALA A 123 8.39 -16.25 -4.69
C ALA A 123 8.77 -17.70 -4.33
N ALA A 124 7.83 -18.65 -4.34
CA ALA A 124 8.11 -20.05 -3.98
C ALA A 124 9.30 -20.64 -4.75
N PRO A 125 9.42 -20.49 -6.10
CA PRO A 125 10.58 -21.01 -6.84
C PRO A 125 11.93 -20.43 -6.38
N MET A 126 11.92 -19.19 -5.88
CA MET A 126 13.10 -18.49 -5.34
C MET A 126 13.33 -18.78 -3.85
N GLY A 127 12.78 -19.89 -3.32
CA GLY A 127 12.89 -20.22 -1.90
C GLY A 127 12.07 -19.30 -1.00
N GLY A 128 11.08 -18.61 -1.55
CA GLY A 128 10.23 -17.65 -0.87
C GLY A 128 10.84 -16.26 -0.71
N ASP A 129 12.05 -15.98 -1.22
CA ASP A 129 12.69 -14.67 -1.09
C ASP A 129 11.99 -13.60 -1.92
N ILE A 130 11.66 -12.47 -1.28
CA ILE A 130 10.95 -11.35 -1.91
C ILE A 130 11.81 -10.07 -1.99
N ASP A 131 13.14 -10.21 -1.88
CA ASP A 131 14.09 -9.10 -1.78
C ASP A 131 13.76 -8.10 -0.65
N TYR A 132 14.46 -6.97 -0.62
CA TYR A 132 14.22 -5.89 0.33
C TYR A 132 12.89 -5.21 0.06
N GLN A 133 12.08 -5.13 1.10
CA GLN A 133 10.78 -4.48 1.07
C GLN A 133 10.69 -3.43 2.19
N THR A 134 10.06 -2.31 1.87
CA THR A 134 9.71 -1.25 2.82
C THR A 134 8.44 -1.63 3.59
N LYS A 135 8.20 -0.93 4.71
CA LYS A 135 6.93 -1.01 5.44
C LYS A 135 5.71 -0.71 4.57
N ALA A 136 5.83 0.18 3.57
CA ALA A 136 4.73 0.56 2.69
C ALA A 136 4.38 -0.52 1.65
N GLN A 137 5.31 -1.42 1.35
CA GLN A 137 5.12 -2.49 0.35
C GLN A 137 4.55 -3.78 0.95
N LEU A 138 4.65 -3.95 2.27
CA LEU A 138 4.22 -5.15 2.98
C LEU A 138 2.92 -4.92 3.75
N ASP A 139 2.14 -5.99 3.91
CA ASP A 139 1.03 -6.02 4.86
C ASP A 139 1.56 -5.69 6.27
N SER A 140 0.81 -4.89 7.03
CA SER A 140 1.29 -4.39 8.34
C SER A 140 1.62 -5.52 9.31
N ASN A 141 0.80 -6.58 9.38
CA ASN A 141 1.07 -7.72 10.27
C ASN A 141 2.30 -8.51 9.81
N TYR A 142 2.48 -8.63 8.50
CA TYR A 142 3.66 -9.28 7.92
C TYR A 142 4.93 -8.50 8.29
N TYR A 143 4.95 -7.19 8.02
CA TYR A 143 6.11 -6.33 8.29
C TYR A 143 6.46 -6.32 9.77
N ASP A 144 5.48 -6.09 10.65
CA ASP A 144 5.71 -6.02 12.09
C ASP A 144 6.22 -7.37 12.64
N SER A 145 5.71 -8.49 12.12
CA SER A 145 6.19 -9.82 12.48
C SER A 145 7.62 -10.08 12.00
N ALA A 146 7.98 -9.63 10.79
CA ALA A 146 9.34 -9.72 10.26
C ALA A 146 10.32 -8.87 11.09
N LEU A 147 9.95 -7.63 11.40
CA LEU A 147 10.76 -6.71 12.20
C LEU A 147 10.94 -7.21 13.63
N ALA A 148 9.91 -7.83 14.21
CA ALA A 148 9.95 -8.40 15.56
C ALA A 148 10.98 -9.54 15.72
N LEU A 149 11.40 -10.18 14.62
CA LEU A 149 12.45 -11.20 14.63
C LEU A 149 13.82 -10.63 15.00
N LYS A 150 14.09 -9.36 14.65
CA LYS A 150 15.31 -8.57 14.92
C LYS A 150 16.63 -9.12 14.35
N THR A 151 16.79 -10.43 14.28
CA THR A 151 18.01 -11.10 13.89
C THR A 151 17.82 -11.85 12.57
N PRO A 152 18.59 -11.54 11.53
CA PRO A 152 18.63 -12.32 10.31
C PRO A 152 18.85 -13.82 10.56
N GLY A 153 18.15 -14.65 9.81
CA GLY A 153 18.09 -16.10 9.96
C GLY A 153 16.96 -16.61 10.84
N LYS A 154 16.34 -15.77 11.68
CA LYS A 154 15.21 -16.17 12.53
C LYS A 154 13.92 -16.35 11.72
N VAL A 155 13.04 -17.22 12.23
CA VAL A 155 11.77 -17.59 11.60
C VAL A 155 10.62 -17.27 12.57
N SER A 156 9.52 -16.73 12.04
CA SER A 156 8.34 -16.32 12.79
C SER A 156 7.44 -17.50 13.19
N GLY A 157 6.41 -17.18 13.98
CA GLY A 157 5.19 -17.99 14.02
C GLY A 157 4.40 -17.95 12.71
N ILE A 158 3.17 -18.45 12.75
CA ILE A 158 2.21 -18.27 11.65
C ILE A 158 1.64 -16.85 11.75
N VAL A 159 1.65 -16.11 10.65
CA VAL A 159 1.22 -14.71 10.55
C VAL A 159 0.05 -14.63 9.58
N ARG A 160 -1.05 -13.98 9.99
CA ARG A 160 -2.21 -13.72 9.14
C ARG A 160 -2.07 -12.34 8.47
N SER A 161 -2.11 -12.30 7.14
CA SER A 161 -2.24 -11.08 6.34
C SER A 161 -3.60 -11.01 5.66
N ALA A 162 -3.89 -9.96 4.88
CA ALA A 162 -5.11 -9.91 4.07
C ALA A 162 -5.23 -11.05 3.02
N PHE A 163 -4.10 -11.65 2.62
CA PHE A 163 -4.02 -12.61 1.51
C PHE A 163 -4.03 -14.07 1.96
N GLY A 164 -3.66 -14.34 3.21
CA GLY A 164 -3.55 -15.70 3.73
C GLY A 164 -2.64 -15.81 4.94
N TYR A 165 -2.10 -17.01 5.14
CA TYR A 165 -1.16 -17.30 6.22
C TYR A 165 0.28 -17.36 5.72
N HIS A 166 1.20 -16.85 6.54
CA HIS A 166 2.62 -16.78 6.25
C HIS A 166 3.44 -17.39 7.38
N ILE A 167 4.56 -18.02 7.04
CA ILE A 167 5.71 -18.19 7.93
C ILE A 167 6.83 -17.38 7.32
N ILE A 168 7.44 -16.50 8.11
CA ILE A 168 8.38 -15.48 7.63
C ILE A 168 9.76 -15.78 8.19
N LYS A 169 10.78 -15.77 7.34
CA LYS A 169 12.18 -15.76 7.73
C LYS A 169 12.75 -14.38 7.43
N LEU A 170 13.28 -13.70 8.45
CA LEU A 170 14.05 -12.47 8.23
C LEU A 170 15.41 -12.86 7.65
N THR A 171 15.75 -12.41 6.45
CA THR A 171 17.02 -12.76 5.80
C THR A 171 18.05 -11.65 5.89
N ALA A 172 17.63 -10.39 5.89
CA ALA A 172 18.50 -9.24 6.14
C ALA A 172 17.69 -8.02 6.57
N ILE A 173 18.37 -7.06 7.19
CA ILE A 173 17.87 -5.70 7.40
C ILE A 173 18.86 -4.79 6.68
N ARG A 174 18.39 -3.98 5.74
CA ARG A 174 19.29 -3.11 4.97
C ARG A 174 19.83 -2.02 5.90
N PRO A 175 21.15 -1.80 5.97
CA PRO A 175 21.71 -0.79 6.85
C PRO A 175 21.54 0.60 6.23
N TRP A 176 21.40 1.63 7.06
CA TRP A 176 21.13 3.00 6.62
C TRP A 176 22.16 3.56 5.61
N ASN A 177 23.42 3.15 5.68
CA ASN A 177 24.47 3.59 4.76
C ASN A 177 24.31 3.04 3.33
N GLU A 178 23.42 2.07 3.12
CA GLU A 178 23.06 1.53 1.80
C GLU A 178 21.75 2.12 1.27
N VAL A 179 21.18 3.11 1.96
CA VAL A 179 19.85 3.67 1.68
C VAL A 179 19.99 5.13 1.30
N GLU A 180 19.35 5.52 0.21
CA GLU A 180 19.28 6.92 -0.20
C GLU A 180 18.26 7.67 0.66
N PRO A 181 18.65 8.73 1.42
CA PRO A 181 17.73 9.46 2.27
C PRO A 181 16.55 10.07 1.51
N ALA A 182 16.74 10.41 0.23
CA ALA A 182 15.68 10.94 -0.63
C ALA A 182 14.51 9.95 -0.80
N VAL A 183 14.79 8.65 -0.91
CA VAL A 183 13.75 7.60 -1.01
C VAL A 183 12.93 7.55 0.26
N ILE A 184 13.59 7.59 1.43
CA ILE A 184 12.92 7.56 2.72
C ILE A 184 12.07 8.81 2.96
N LYS A 185 12.58 9.98 2.56
CA LYS A 185 11.79 11.22 2.60
C LYS A 185 10.54 11.14 1.73
N GLN A 186 10.61 10.52 0.56
CA GLN A 186 9.43 10.32 -0.30
C GLN A 186 8.40 9.40 0.36
N VAL A 187 8.85 8.29 0.97
CA VAL A 187 7.96 7.40 1.73
C VAL A 187 7.27 8.16 2.87
N MET A 188 8.05 8.87 3.69
CA MET A 188 7.51 9.66 4.81
C MET A 188 6.57 10.78 4.34
N PHE A 189 6.85 11.40 3.20
CA PHE A 189 5.96 12.40 2.61
C PHE A 189 4.64 11.76 2.14
N GLY A 190 4.71 10.57 1.56
CA GLY A 190 3.55 9.75 1.21
C GLY A 190 2.69 9.41 2.43
N GLU A 191 3.30 8.94 3.53
CA GLU A 191 2.60 8.67 4.80
C GLU A 191 1.91 9.93 5.33
N ARG A 192 2.60 11.07 5.37
CA ARG A 192 2.02 12.35 5.82
C ARG A 192 0.86 12.82 4.94
N LYS A 193 0.93 12.58 3.63
CA LYS A 193 -0.16 12.86 2.69
C LYS A 193 -1.37 11.98 2.94
N GLN A 194 -1.17 10.68 3.18
CA GLN A 194 -2.25 9.76 3.54
C GLN A 194 -2.89 10.18 4.88
N ASP A 195 -2.08 10.49 5.88
CA ASP A 195 -2.59 10.93 7.19
C ASP A 195 -3.38 12.24 7.09
N ALA A 196 -2.91 13.19 6.29
CA ALA A 196 -3.63 14.44 6.06
C ALA A 196 -4.99 14.19 5.36
N PHE A 197 -4.99 13.30 4.36
CA PHE A 197 -6.21 12.87 3.69
C PHE A 197 -7.20 12.21 4.67
N GLU A 198 -6.76 11.22 5.44
CA GLU A 198 -7.61 10.50 6.39
C GLU A 198 -8.17 11.44 7.46
N ARG A 199 -7.35 12.34 8.02
CA ARG A 199 -7.83 13.36 8.97
C ARG A 199 -8.90 14.25 8.35
N TYR A 200 -8.67 14.72 7.12
CA TYR A 200 -9.61 15.58 6.41
C TYR A 200 -10.94 14.87 6.15
N MET A 201 -10.90 13.66 5.61
CA MET A 201 -12.10 12.85 5.34
C MET A 201 -12.85 12.45 6.60
N LYS A 202 -12.14 12.08 7.68
CA LYS A 202 -12.74 11.84 8.99
C LYS A 202 -13.48 13.08 9.51
N GLY A 203 -12.88 14.26 9.34
CA GLY A 203 -13.51 15.53 9.71
C GLY A 203 -14.79 15.85 8.92
N LEU A 204 -14.80 15.54 7.62
CA LEU A 204 -16.01 15.67 6.79
C LEU A 204 -17.09 14.67 7.22
N ARG A 205 -16.70 13.40 7.41
CA ARG A 205 -17.62 12.33 7.81
C ARG A 205 -18.29 12.62 9.16
N ALA A 206 -17.55 13.16 10.11
CA ALA A 206 -18.10 13.53 11.43
C ALA A 206 -19.16 14.65 11.37
N LYS A 207 -19.18 15.45 10.30
CA LYS A 207 -20.14 16.55 10.09
C LYS A 207 -21.31 16.16 9.19
N ALA A 208 -21.26 14.99 8.58
CA ALA A 208 -22.28 14.51 7.65
C ALA A 208 -23.19 13.49 8.30
N GLN A 209 -24.47 13.47 7.90
CA GLN A 209 -25.35 12.33 8.17
C GLN A 209 -25.11 11.28 7.08
N VAL A 210 -24.50 10.17 7.44
CA VAL A 210 -24.17 9.09 6.51
C VAL A 210 -25.01 7.86 6.84
N GLN A 211 -25.89 7.48 5.91
CA GLN A 211 -26.60 6.20 5.97
C GLN A 211 -25.88 5.19 5.08
N VAL A 212 -25.40 4.09 5.67
CA VAL A 212 -24.76 3.00 4.92
C VAL A 212 -25.76 1.87 4.75
N LYS A 213 -26.08 1.53 3.49
CA LYS A 213 -26.97 0.41 3.13
C LYS A 213 -26.12 -0.83 2.84
N ASN A 214 -25.68 -1.51 3.90
CA ASN A 214 -24.79 -2.67 3.81
C ASN A 214 -25.40 -3.84 3.04
N ASP A 215 -26.73 -3.92 2.97
CA ASP A 215 -27.50 -4.90 2.20
C ASP A 215 -27.32 -4.80 0.68
N LEU A 216 -26.83 -3.65 0.18
CA LEU A 216 -26.52 -3.44 -1.23
C LEU A 216 -25.06 -3.72 -1.59
N VAL A 217 -24.20 -3.93 -0.59
CA VAL A 217 -22.80 -4.31 -0.77
C VAL A 217 -22.76 -5.83 -0.82
N ARG A 218 -22.78 -6.39 -2.04
CA ARG A 218 -22.62 -7.83 -2.29
C ARG A 218 -21.15 -8.23 -2.29
#